data_AF-A0A3D1TM91-F1
#
_entry.id   AF-A0A3D1TM91-F1
#
_cell.length_a   1.000
_cell.length_b   1.000
_cell.length_c   1.000
_cell.angle_alpha   90.00
_cell.angle_beta   90.00
_cell.angle_gamma   90.00
#
_symmetry.space_group_name_H-M   'P 1'
#
loop_
_entity.id
_entity.type
_entity.pdbx_description
1 polymer ?
#
loop_
_entity_poly.entity_id
_entity_poly.type
_entity_poly.pdbx_seq_one_letter_code
_entity_poly.pdbx_strand_id
1 'polypeptide(L)'
;MDHPTTSCCSVQTRREALLRIGVSAGAILAGELFLPVRARAQAAELRPLQRFPRMMQEHLGAAVRACDERRRARLATLRDKADAEAYVEEVRGKILQSFGPLPEKTPLNARVTGVLRRDAYSIEKLIFESRPGFLVTANLYLPAGLDQPAPGVVGVCGHSTGGKAEAAYQSFCQGLARKGFVVLIIDPISQGERLQYVDSELRSRIGVGVREHLYAGNQQFLVDEFLGTWRAWDGIRALDYLLTRPEVDARHVGITGNSGGGTMTTWLCGLERRWTMAAPSCFVTTFRRNFENELPADTEQCPPRALALGLDHEDFIAAMAPKPVILLGKERDFFDIRGTEAAYARLRKLYRLLGAEGNIAMFAGPTTHGFSQENREAMYGWFERAVGWDSDGKEPELTLEEERDLWCTPDGQVAPLGSRTIFSYTAEKSKSLAEARVGLTGAGLRSALNRLLRLPAVVEPPDYRIMRPLSGRGHPQRYTANYAVETEPGAFALLYMPVADSHQSRIPQADGDAVVTLYVGHRSIDQELREPGWARGLAEAAAPTRFFACDLRGLGDSKPETCDPGSFDHPYGSDYFYSIHGIMLDRPYPAQRTRDLLGVIALLASRGYTRIHL
;
A
#
# COMPACT_ATOMS: atom_id res chain seq x y z
N MET A 1 10.90 14.73 11.08
CA MET A 1 10.00 15.66 10.37
C MET A 1 8.68 15.61 11.10
N ASP A 2 8.30 16.72 11.69
CA ASP A 2 7.13 16.87 12.55
C ASP A 2 5.84 16.65 11.77
N HIS A 3 4.90 15.91 12.34
CA HIS A 3 3.54 15.79 11.83
C HIS A 3 2.85 17.16 11.91
N PRO A 4 2.37 17.74 10.80
CA PRO A 4 1.48 18.89 10.90
C PRO A 4 0.06 18.37 11.11
N THR A 5 -0.43 18.51 12.34
CA THR A 5 -1.87 18.56 12.60
C THR A 5 -2.41 19.86 12.01
N THR A 6 -2.98 19.79 10.80
CA THR A 6 -3.77 20.89 10.23
C THR A 6 -5.21 20.45 10.03
N SER A 7 -6.10 21.19 10.70
CA SER A 7 -7.55 21.14 10.63
C SER A 7 -8.03 21.10 9.17
N CYS A 8 -8.72 20.02 8.80
CA CYS A 8 -9.31 19.89 7.47
C CYS A 8 -10.73 20.47 7.49
N CYS A 9 -10.98 21.42 6.57
CA CYS A 9 -12.31 21.81 6.14
C CYS A 9 -13.15 20.57 5.81
N SER A 10 -14.32 20.48 6.42
CA SER A 10 -15.32 19.47 6.13
C SER A 10 -15.87 19.67 4.71
N VAL A 11 -15.95 18.58 3.95
CA VAL A 11 -16.74 18.53 2.72
C VAL A 11 -18.22 18.56 3.13
N GLN A 12 -18.85 19.72 3.00
CA GLN A 12 -20.27 19.91 3.32
C GLN A 12 -21.15 19.11 2.35
N THR A 13 -22.08 18.34 2.89
CA THR A 13 -23.08 17.64 2.08
C THR A 13 -24.23 18.60 1.73
N ARG A 14 -24.94 18.35 0.61
CA ARG A 14 -26.09 19.13 0.12
C ARG A 14 -27.21 19.37 1.15
N ARG A 15 -27.19 18.71 2.31
CA ARG A 15 -28.18 18.83 3.40
C ARG A 15 -27.92 20.02 4.33
N GLU A 16 -26.69 20.53 4.42
CA GLU A 16 -26.32 21.60 5.37
C GLU A 16 -26.61 23.02 4.85
N ALA A 17 -26.83 23.18 3.54
CA ALA A 17 -27.14 24.47 2.93
C ALA A 17 -28.57 24.99 3.22
N LEU A 18 -29.47 24.17 3.77
CA LEU A 18 -30.89 24.50 3.96
C LEU A 18 -31.27 24.98 5.37
N LEU A 19 -30.33 25.07 6.32
CA LEU A 19 -30.62 25.43 7.72
C LEU A 19 -30.15 26.83 8.16
N ARG A 20 -29.74 27.71 7.23
CA ARG A 20 -29.23 29.06 7.56
C ARG A 20 -30.09 30.23 7.06
N ILE A 21 -31.42 30.10 7.12
CA ILE A 21 -32.32 31.25 6.94
C ILE A 21 -33.12 31.47 8.22
N GLY A 22 -32.87 32.60 8.87
CA GLY A 22 -33.79 33.21 9.83
C GLY A 22 -33.24 33.39 11.25
N VAL A 23 -32.65 34.55 11.51
CA VAL A 23 -33.29 35.70 12.20
C VAL A 23 -32.25 36.45 13.02
N SER A 24 -32.09 37.72 12.69
CA SER A 24 -31.37 38.75 13.46
C SER A 24 -32.39 39.63 14.19
N ALA A 25 -32.17 39.94 15.48
CA ALA A 25 -32.32 41.28 16.11
C ALA A 25 -32.57 41.24 17.64
N GLY A 26 -31.86 42.09 18.40
CA GLY A 26 -32.50 42.95 19.41
C GLY A 26 -32.33 42.68 20.93
N ALA A 27 -31.18 43.08 21.50
CA ALA A 27 -30.97 43.93 22.69
C ALA A 27 -31.85 43.91 24.00
N ILE A 28 -31.14 43.70 25.14
CA ILE A 28 -31.10 44.47 26.42
C ILE A 28 -31.94 44.05 27.67
N LEU A 29 -31.14 43.74 28.74
CA LEU A 29 -31.22 43.86 30.22
C LEU A 29 -32.31 43.27 31.14
N ALA A 30 -31.77 42.59 32.17
CA ALA A 30 -32.05 42.64 33.62
C ALA A 30 -32.98 41.61 34.27
N GLY A 31 -32.49 41.03 35.36
CA GLY A 31 -33.31 40.50 36.47
C GLY A 31 -33.07 39.02 36.80
N GLU A 32 -32.24 38.76 37.82
CA GLU A 32 -32.08 37.43 38.43
C GLU A 32 -33.41 36.91 39.00
N LEU A 33 -33.80 35.70 38.61
CA LEU A 33 -34.62 34.82 39.43
C LEU A 33 -34.10 33.38 39.29
N PHE A 34 -33.55 32.86 40.38
CA PHE A 34 -33.17 31.48 40.55
C PHE A 34 -34.36 30.54 40.28
N LEU A 35 -34.31 29.83 39.16
CA LEU A 35 -35.08 28.61 38.93
C LEU A 35 -34.08 27.46 38.75
N PRO A 36 -34.33 26.26 39.29
CA PRO A 36 -33.44 25.14 39.10
C PRO A 36 -33.51 24.74 37.63
N VAL A 37 -32.43 25.04 36.89
CA VAL A 37 -32.18 24.44 35.59
C VAL A 37 -32.02 22.95 35.87
N ARG A 38 -33.09 22.17 35.65
CA ARG A 38 -32.95 20.74 35.40
C ARG A 38 -32.03 20.65 34.18
N ALA A 39 -30.76 20.35 34.44
CA ALA A 39 -29.86 19.90 33.39
C ALA A 39 -30.58 18.73 32.71
N ARG A 40 -31.09 18.95 31.49
CA ARG A 40 -31.38 17.85 30.58
C ARG A 40 -30.04 17.17 30.41
N ALA A 41 -29.83 16.04 31.08
CA ALA A 41 -28.76 15.13 30.73
C ALA A 41 -28.92 14.87 29.24
N GLN A 42 -28.03 15.42 28.43
CA GLN A 42 -27.93 15.07 27.03
C GLN A 42 -27.64 13.57 27.06
N ALA A 43 -28.58 12.75 26.58
CA ALA A 43 -28.41 11.31 26.56
C ALA A 43 -27.07 11.03 25.89
N ALA A 44 -26.16 10.35 26.60
CA ALA A 44 -24.82 10.09 26.09
C ALA A 44 -24.96 9.41 24.73
N GLU A 45 -24.26 9.96 23.73
CA GLU A 45 -24.30 9.42 22.38
C GLU A 45 -23.85 7.95 22.40
N LEU A 46 -24.72 7.05 21.94
CA LEU A 46 -24.42 5.63 21.91
C LEU A 46 -23.39 5.36 20.81
N ARG A 47 -22.14 5.08 21.22
CA ARG A 47 -21.08 4.65 20.32
C ARG A 47 -21.47 3.32 19.63
N PRO A 48 -21.14 3.12 18.35
CA PRO A 48 -21.28 1.84 17.68
C PRO A 48 -20.64 0.71 18.47
N LEU A 49 -21.23 -0.48 18.38
CA LEU A 49 -20.63 -1.67 18.96
C LEU A 49 -19.37 -2.07 18.18
N GLN A 50 -18.37 -2.57 18.90
CA GLN A 50 -17.11 -3.09 18.39
C GLN A 50 -16.67 -4.26 19.29
N ARG A 51 -17.41 -5.38 19.24
CA ARG A 51 -17.12 -6.55 20.08
C ARG A 51 -15.90 -7.35 19.61
N PHE A 52 -15.49 -7.18 18.35
CA PHE A 52 -14.43 -7.95 17.69
C PHE A 52 -13.39 -7.07 16.97
N PRO A 53 -12.85 -6.00 17.59
CA PRO A 53 -12.02 -5.00 16.89
C PRO A 53 -10.66 -5.55 16.42
N ARG A 54 -10.21 -6.67 17.00
CA ARG A 54 -8.94 -7.34 16.62
C ARG A 54 -9.13 -8.49 15.61
N MET A 55 -10.35 -8.79 15.22
CA MET A 55 -10.65 -9.98 14.39
C MET A 55 -9.87 -9.99 13.08
N MET A 56 -9.84 -8.86 12.38
CA MET A 56 -9.12 -8.77 11.10
C MET A 56 -7.61 -8.91 11.28
N GLN A 57 -7.04 -8.30 12.34
CA GLN A 57 -5.62 -8.40 12.66
C GLN A 57 -5.22 -9.85 12.96
N GLU A 58 -6.00 -10.58 13.75
CA GLU A 58 -5.67 -11.97 14.07
C GLU A 58 -5.89 -12.92 12.89
N HIS A 59 -7.00 -12.76 12.15
CA HIS A 59 -7.32 -13.62 11.01
C HIS A 59 -6.30 -13.47 9.88
N LEU A 60 -6.02 -12.24 9.44
CA LEU A 60 -5.04 -12.00 8.38
C LEU A 60 -3.61 -12.18 8.88
N GLY A 61 -3.34 -11.87 10.16
CA GLY A 61 -2.05 -12.14 10.78
C GLY A 61 -1.70 -13.63 10.79
N ALA A 62 -2.67 -14.50 11.06
CA ALA A 62 -2.48 -15.95 10.94
C ALA A 62 -2.12 -16.36 9.51
N ALA A 63 -2.76 -15.79 8.49
CA ALA A 63 -2.45 -16.06 7.08
C ALA A 63 -1.03 -15.59 6.70
N VAL A 64 -0.63 -14.38 7.11
CA VAL A 64 0.71 -13.83 6.90
C VAL A 64 1.79 -14.69 7.58
N ARG A 65 1.56 -15.08 8.85
CA ARG A 65 2.45 -16.00 9.58
C ARG A 65 2.61 -17.33 8.88
N ALA A 66 1.53 -17.92 8.38
CA ALA A 66 1.58 -19.17 7.63
C ALA A 66 2.39 -19.02 6.32
N CYS A 67 2.33 -17.87 5.64
CA CYS A 67 3.21 -17.59 4.50
C CYS A 67 4.70 -17.55 4.89
N ASP A 68 5.05 -16.80 5.95
CA ASP A 68 6.43 -16.74 6.47
C ASP A 68 6.94 -18.13 6.91
N GLU A 69 6.12 -18.94 7.56
CA GLU A 69 6.47 -20.30 7.96
C GLU A 69 6.78 -21.22 6.77
N ARG A 70 5.91 -21.25 5.75
CA ARG A 70 6.14 -22.05 4.53
C ARG A 70 7.43 -21.62 3.84
N ARG A 71 7.67 -20.32 3.76
CA ARG A 71 8.88 -19.75 3.16
C ARG A 71 10.14 -20.14 3.96
N ARG A 72 10.12 -19.98 5.28
CA ARG A 72 11.23 -20.40 6.15
C ARG A 72 11.53 -21.90 6.01
N ALA A 73 10.50 -22.73 5.91
CA ALA A 73 10.68 -24.16 5.66
C ALA A 73 11.36 -24.43 4.30
N ARG A 74 10.96 -23.72 3.23
CA ARG A 74 11.61 -23.82 1.92
C ARG A 74 13.07 -23.39 1.92
N LEU A 75 13.43 -22.30 2.61
CA LEU A 75 14.82 -21.84 2.75
C LEU A 75 15.68 -22.78 3.60
N ALA A 76 15.07 -23.48 4.55
CA ALA A 76 15.76 -24.47 5.37
C ALA A 76 16.23 -25.69 4.54
N THR A 77 15.57 -25.98 3.41
CA THR A 77 15.95 -27.12 2.57
C THR A 77 17.20 -26.88 1.72
N LEU A 78 17.66 -25.64 1.55
CA LEU A 78 18.85 -25.32 0.76
C LEU A 78 20.13 -25.82 1.44
N ARG A 79 20.89 -26.69 0.77
CA ARG A 79 22.10 -27.34 1.30
C ARG A 79 23.38 -26.98 0.56
N ASP A 80 23.28 -26.74 -0.74
CA ASP A 80 24.43 -26.51 -1.60
C ASP A 80 24.20 -25.39 -2.62
N LYS A 81 25.17 -25.19 -3.51
CA LYS A 81 25.14 -24.19 -4.56
C LYS A 81 24.01 -24.40 -5.56
N ALA A 82 23.72 -25.65 -5.93
CA ALA A 82 22.69 -25.96 -6.92
C ALA A 82 21.29 -25.65 -6.35
N ASP A 83 21.05 -25.98 -5.08
CA ASP A 83 19.82 -25.58 -4.38
C ASP A 83 19.65 -24.06 -4.34
N ALA A 84 20.73 -23.32 -4.06
CA ALA A 84 20.72 -21.86 -3.99
C ALA A 84 20.45 -21.23 -5.36
N GLU A 85 21.09 -21.71 -6.43
CA GLU A 85 20.83 -21.26 -7.80
C GLU A 85 19.38 -21.53 -8.22
N ALA A 86 18.86 -22.73 -7.92
CA ALA A 86 17.47 -23.07 -8.18
C ALA A 86 16.49 -22.16 -7.41
N TYR A 87 16.81 -21.82 -6.15
CA TYR A 87 16.01 -20.86 -5.37
C TYR A 87 16.00 -19.47 -6.00
N VAL A 88 17.15 -18.99 -6.47
CA VAL A 88 17.27 -17.68 -7.13
C VAL A 88 16.42 -17.63 -8.41
N GLU A 89 16.42 -18.68 -9.24
CA GLU A 89 15.54 -18.73 -10.42
C GLU A 89 14.06 -18.86 -10.04
N GLU A 90 13.74 -19.63 -9.00
CA GLU A 90 12.38 -19.77 -8.47
C GLU A 90 11.80 -18.41 -8.06
N VAL A 91 12.54 -17.61 -7.29
CA VAL A 91 12.05 -16.29 -6.84
C VAL A 91 11.93 -15.30 -8.00
N ARG A 92 12.84 -15.31 -8.98
CA ARG A 92 12.71 -14.47 -10.20
C ARG A 92 11.41 -14.75 -10.93
N GLY A 93 11.07 -16.03 -11.13
CA GLY A 93 9.81 -16.42 -11.78
C GLY A 93 8.58 -15.95 -11.00
N LYS A 94 8.61 -16.04 -9.67
CA LYS A 94 7.51 -15.55 -8.81
C LYS A 94 7.40 -14.03 -8.81
N ILE A 95 8.52 -13.31 -8.79
CA ILE A 95 8.55 -11.84 -8.84
C ILE A 95 7.88 -11.33 -10.12
N LEU A 96 8.20 -11.94 -11.28
CA LEU A 96 7.55 -11.59 -12.54
C LEU A 96 6.04 -11.87 -12.54
N GLN A 97 5.59 -12.95 -11.91
CA GLN A 97 4.16 -13.22 -11.75
C GLN A 97 3.43 -12.18 -10.89
N SER A 98 4.14 -11.55 -9.94
CA SER A 98 3.59 -10.53 -9.05
C SER A 98 3.51 -9.15 -9.70
N PHE A 99 4.52 -8.80 -10.50
CA PHE A 99 4.60 -7.51 -11.19
C PHE A 99 3.91 -7.49 -12.56
N GLY A 100 3.57 -8.66 -13.10
CA GLY A 100 2.95 -8.79 -14.42
C GLY A 100 3.95 -8.53 -15.56
N PRO A 101 3.47 -8.50 -16.81
CA PRO A 101 4.32 -8.25 -17.96
C PRO A 101 4.84 -6.82 -17.95
N LEU A 102 6.15 -6.66 -18.21
CA LEU A 102 6.73 -5.34 -18.41
C LEU A 102 6.36 -4.78 -19.80
N PRO A 103 6.21 -3.44 -19.94
CA PRO A 103 5.96 -2.82 -21.24
C PRO A 103 7.07 -3.07 -22.26
N GLU A 104 6.76 -2.86 -23.54
CA GLU A 104 7.79 -2.82 -24.57
C GLU A 104 8.70 -1.59 -24.39
N LYS A 105 10.00 -1.75 -24.68
CA LYS A 105 10.95 -0.63 -24.69
C LYS A 105 10.71 0.24 -25.92
N THR A 106 10.27 1.47 -25.71
CA THR A 106 10.11 2.49 -26.76
C THR A 106 11.34 3.42 -26.84
N PRO A 107 11.47 4.31 -27.84
CA PRO A 107 12.52 5.34 -27.82
C PRO A 107 12.47 6.19 -26.55
N LEU A 108 13.63 6.56 -25.99
CA LEU A 108 13.72 7.38 -24.77
C LEU A 108 13.38 8.85 -25.03
N ASN A 109 13.51 9.35 -26.27
CA ASN A 109 13.30 10.76 -26.62
C ASN A 109 13.99 11.74 -25.65
N ALA A 110 15.19 11.39 -25.19
CA ALA A 110 15.89 12.10 -24.14
C ALA A 110 16.42 13.46 -24.63
N ARG A 111 16.33 14.49 -23.77
CA ARG A 111 16.86 15.83 -24.03
C ARG A 111 17.44 16.46 -22.76
N VAL A 112 18.55 17.18 -22.92
CA VAL A 112 19.14 18.04 -21.89
C VAL A 112 18.43 19.39 -21.93
N THR A 113 17.94 19.86 -20.79
CA THR A 113 17.25 21.15 -20.65
C THR A 113 18.09 22.21 -19.95
N GLY A 114 19.20 21.83 -19.33
CA GLY A 114 20.17 22.74 -18.75
C GLY A 114 21.36 22.02 -18.14
N VAL A 115 22.42 22.76 -17.82
CA VAL A 115 23.63 22.22 -17.17
C VAL A 115 24.09 23.17 -16.07
N LEU A 116 24.30 22.65 -14.88
CA LEU A 116 24.94 23.34 -13.77
C LEU A 116 26.39 22.85 -13.64
N ARG A 117 27.37 23.76 -13.65
CA ARG A 117 28.78 23.41 -13.45
C ARG A 117 29.18 23.64 -12.00
N ARG A 118 29.82 22.66 -11.38
CA ARG A 118 30.42 22.75 -10.04
C ARG A 118 31.91 22.47 -10.13
N ASP A 119 32.57 22.50 -8.99
CA ASP A 119 34.01 22.33 -8.84
C ASP A 119 34.48 20.92 -9.28
N ALA A 120 33.79 19.86 -8.85
CA ALA A 120 34.20 18.47 -9.08
C ALA A 120 33.30 17.69 -10.04
N TYR A 121 32.15 18.25 -10.43
CA TYR A 121 31.18 17.58 -11.30
C TYR A 121 30.28 18.62 -12.00
N SER A 122 29.49 18.17 -12.96
CA SER A 122 28.36 18.95 -13.52
C SER A 122 27.05 18.21 -13.32
N ILE A 123 25.94 18.95 -13.27
CA ILE A 123 24.58 18.41 -13.22
C ILE A 123 23.91 18.71 -14.56
N GLU A 124 23.66 17.69 -15.38
CA GLU A 124 22.77 17.82 -16.54
C GLU A 124 21.32 17.61 -16.11
N LYS A 125 20.43 18.51 -16.54
CA LYS A 125 18.99 18.43 -16.30
C LYS A 125 18.35 17.78 -17.51
N LEU A 126 17.61 16.71 -17.30
CA LEU A 126 17.24 15.76 -18.34
C LEU A 126 15.74 15.47 -18.30
N ILE A 127 15.14 15.36 -19.47
CA ILE A 127 13.79 14.81 -19.64
C ILE A 127 13.88 13.66 -20.64
N PHE A 128 13.31 12.51 -20.29
CA PHE A 128 13.15 11.37 -21.20
C PHE A 128 11.77 10.72 -21.03
N GLU A 129 11.43 9.76 -21.88
CA GLU A 129 10.19 9.00 -21.84
C GLU A 129 10.43 7.57 -21.37
N SER A 130 9.74 7.15 -20.31
CA SER A 130 9.69 5.73 -19.94
C SER A 130 8.61 4.97 -20.71
N ARG A 131 7.57 5.67 -21.17
CA ARG A 131 6.49 5.20 -22.05
C ARG A 131 6.13 6.33 -23.03
N PRO A 132 5.51 6.05 -24.18
CA PRO A 132 5.17 7.08 -25.18
C PRO A 132 4.39 8.28 -24.62
N GLY A 133 5.06 9.43 -24.53
CA GLY A 133 4.49 10.66 -23.97
C GLY A 133 4.35 10.67 -22.44
N PHE A 134 4.99 9.76 -21.71
CA PHE A 134 5.07 9.78 -20.24
C PHE A 134 6.46 10.26 -19.80
N LEU A 135 6.55 11.53 -19.43
CA LEU A 135 7.82 12.20 -19.17
C LEU A 135 8.38 11.83 -17.78
N VAL A 136 9.70 11.60 -17.76
CA VAL A 136 10.52 11.40 -16.57
C VAL A 136 11.57 12.51 -16.52
N THR A 137 11.58 13.26 -15.42
CA THR A 137 12.58 14.29 -15.11
C THR A 137 13.71 13.68 -14.30
N ALA A 138 14.94 14.08 -14.63
CA ALA A 138 16.14 13.50 -14.04
C ALA A 138 17.29 14.51 -13.94
N ASN A 139 18.19 14.29 -12.99
CA ASN A 139 19.48 14.98 -12.93
C ASN A 139 20.60 13.95 -13.09
N LEU A 140 21.53 14.21 -14.01
CA LEU A 140 22.75 13.42 -14.21
C LEU A 140 23.93 14.18 -13.62
N TYR A 141 24.47 13.66 -12.53
CA TYR A 141 25.70 14.14 -11.90
C TYR A 141 26.87 13.45 -12.60
N LEU A 142 27.64 14.24 -13.35
CA LEU A 142 28.76 13.78 -14.15
C LEU A 142 30.07 14.29 -13.54
N PRO A 143 30.96 13.42 -13.03
CA PRO A 143 32.27 13.81 -12.52
C PRO A 143 33.08 14.58 -13.56
N ALA A 144 33.83 15.59 -13.13
CA ALA A 144 34.74 16.33 -13.99
C ALA A 144 36.01 15.52 -14.27
N GLY A 145 36.62 15.73 -15.44
CA GLY A 145 37.95 15.16 -15.76
C GLY A 145 37.97 13.64 -15.94
N LEU A 146 36.86 13.04 -16.41
CA LEU A 146 36.86 11.61 -16.75
C LEU A 146 37.68 11.34 -18.01
N ASP A 147 38.77 10.59 -17.87
CA ASP A 147 39.60 10.10 -18.99
C ASP A 147 39.14 8.74 -19.53
N GLN A 148 38.30 8.03 -18.77
CA GLN A 148 37.74 6.71 -19.09
C GLN A 148 36.29 6.64 -18.59
N PRO A 149 35.45 5.74 -19.15
CA PRO A 149 34.12 5.49 -18.61
C PRO A 149 34.18 5.08 -17.14
N ALA A 150 33.29 5.64 -16.32
CA ALA A 150 33.24 5.46 -14.88
C ALA A 150 32.01 4.66 -14.43
N PRO A 151 32.05 4.01 -13.25
CA PRO A 151 30.88 3.30 -12.73
C PRO A 151 29.64 4.19 -12.66
N GLY A 152 28.50 3.65 -13.09
CA GLY A 152 27.21 4.34 -13.10
C GLY A 152 26.36 3.98 -11.88
N VAL A 153 25.52 4.90 -11.41
CA VAL A 153 24.52 4.63 -10.36
C VAL A 153 23.18 5.25 -10.76
N VAL A 154 22.11 4.48 -10.66
CA VAL A 154 20.74 5.01 -10.69
C VAL A 154 20.27 5.30 -9.27
N GLY A 155 19.92 6.55 -9.03
CA GLY A 155 19.30 7.01 -7.80
C GLY A 155 17.79 6.99 -7.89
N VAL A 156 17.12 6.49 -6.85
CA VAL A 156 15.67 6.52 -6.71
C VAL A 156 15.23 7.16 -5.39
N CYS A 157 14.21 8.01 -5.47
CA CYS A 157 13.75 8.78 -4.31
C CYS A 157 12.65 8.04 -3.53
N GLY A 158 12.66 8.19 -2.21
CA GLY A 158 11.51 7.93 -1.35
C GLY A 158 10.46 9.02 -1.42
N HIS A 159 9.45 8.95 -0.54
CA HIS A 159 8.27 9.82 -0.55
C HIS A 159 8.57 11.26 -0.11
N SER A 160 9.29 12.00 -0.95
CA SER A 160 9.62 13.40 -0.73
C SER A 160 8.83 14.32 -1.66
N THR A 161 8.58 15.55 -1.23
CA THR A 161 7.82 16.49 -2.06
C THR A 161 8.67 16.97 -3.23
N GLY A 162 9.92 17.39 -2.96
CA GLY A 162 10.84 17.89 -3.98
C GLY A 162 11.50 16.80 -4.84
N GLY A 163 11.15 15.53 -4.66
CA GLY A 163 11.70 14.42 -5.43
C GLY A 163 13.23 14.41 -5.39
N LYS A 164 13.88 14.40 -6.55
CA LYS A 164 15.34 14.38 -6.71
C LYS A 164 16.07 15.59 -6.11
N ALA A 165 15.36 16.70 -5.92
CA ALA A 165 15.92 17.93 -5.38
C ALA A 165 15.98 17.96 -3.84
N GLU A 166 15.50 16.92 -3.17
CA GLU A 166 15.51 16.88 -1.70
C GLU A 166 16.90 16.61 -1.14
N ALA A 167 17.22 17.25 -0.01
CA ALA A 167 18.57 17.30 0.55
C ALA A 167 19.22 15.92 0.68
N ALA A 168 18.50 14.93 1.20
CA ALA A 168 19.02 13.57 1.37
C ALA A 168 19.42 12.90 0.05
N TYR A 169 18.71 13.20 -1.05
CA TYR A 169 18.98 12.61 -2.36
C TYR A 169 20.04 13.38 -3.14
N GLN A 170 20.02 14.71 -3.05
CA GLN A 170 21.13 15.54 -3.49
C GLN A 170 22.44 15.06 -2.83
N SER A 171 22.43 14.85 -1.51
CA SER A 171 23.65 14.48 -0.77
C SER A 171 24.30 13.20 -1.30
N PHE A 172 23.53 12.12 -1.49
CA PHE A 172 24.14 10.88 -1.98
C PHE A 172 24.59 10.98 -3.44
N CYS A 173 23.88 11.75 -4.27
CA CYS A 173 24.29 11.97 -5.66
C CYS A 173 25.58 12.77 -5.75
N GLN A 174 25.68 13.87 -4.99
CA GLN A 174 26.89 14.69 -4.91
C GLN A 174 28.07 13.90 -4.34
N GLY A 175 27.85 13.14 -3.25
CA GLY A 175 28.88 12.32 -2.62
C GLY A 175 29.45 11.27 -3.58
N LEU A 176 28.59 10.54 -4.29
CA LEU A 176 29.00 9.58 -5.31
C LEU A 176 29.71 10.25 -6.50
N ALA A 177 29.22 11.39 -6.98
CA ALA A 177 29.85 12.11 -8.10
C ALA A 177 31.26 12.60 -7.75
N ARG A 178 31.45 13.15 -6.54
CA ARG A 178 32.78 13.53 -6.03
C ARG A 178 33.73 12.34 -5.85
N LYS A 179 33.17 11.14 -5.64
CA LYS A 179 33.91 9.87 -5.58
C LYS A 179 34.16 9.25 -6.96
N GLY A 180 33.70 9.88 -8.04
CA GLY A 180 33.97 9.45 -9.42
C GLY A 180 32.87 8.58 -10.04
N PHE A 181 31.70 8.43 -9.41
CA PHE A 181 30.56 7.73 -10.01
C PHE A 181 29.72 8.67 -10.88
N VAL A 182 29.22 8.17 -12.01
CA VAL A 182 28.20 8.87 -12.80
C VAL A 182 26.83 8.56 -12.21
N VAL A 183 26.08 9.56 -11.73
CA VAL A 183 24.81 9.32 -11.00
C VAL A 183 23.63 9.91 -11.74
N LEU A 184 22.68 9.07 -12.13
CA LEU A 184 21.38 9.52 -12.67
C LEU A 184 20.30 9.32 -11.62
N ILE A 185 19.69 10.42 -11.15
CA ILE A 185 18.55 10.36 -10.25
C ILE A 185 17.27 10.84 -10.94
N ILE A 186 16.17 10.14 -10.72
CA ILE A 186 14.86 10.44 -11.33
C ILE A 186 13.83 10.88 -10.29
N ASP A 187 12.93 11.78 -10.69
CA ASP A 187 11.74 12.06 -9.89
C ASP A 187 10.78 10.85 -9.91
N PRO A 188 10.24 10.43 -8.75
CA PRO A 188 9.17 9.45 -8.72
C PRO A 188 7.90 9.95 -9.41
N ILE A 189 7.05 9.02 -9.84
CA ILE A 189 5.67 9.34 -10.20
C ILE A 189 5.02 10.07 -9.02
N SER A 190 4.28 11.16 -9.28
CA SER A 190 3.55 11.92 -8.26
C SER A 190 4.41 12.69 -7.24
N GLN A 191 5.67 12.97 -7.56
CA GLN A 191 6.62 13.72 -6.73
C GLN A 191 7.54 14.58 -7.60
N GLY A 192 8.22 15.56 -7.00
CA GLY A 192 9.06 16.51 -7.73
C GLY A 192 8.28 17.15 -8.89
N GLU A 193 8.85 17.10 -10.09
CA GLU A 193 8.24 17.71 -11.28
C GLU A 193 7.16 16.83 -11.94
N ARG A 194 6.75 15.71 -11.32
CA ARG A 194 5.94 14.66 -11.94
C ARG A 194 4.59 14.44 -11.26
N LEU A 195 3.97 15.49 -10.74
CA LEU A 195 2.61 15.39 -10.19
C LEU A 195 1.63 14.90 -11.25
N GLN A 196 0.70 14.02 -10.86
CA GLN A 196 -0.23 13.37 -11.80
C GLN A 196 -1.64 13.97 -11.75
N TYR A 197 -1.98 14.71 -10.69
CA TYR A 197 -3.31 15.29 -10.47
C TYR A 197 -3.19 16.79 -10.19
N VAL A 198 -2.77 17.54 -11.19
CA VAL A 198 -2.32 18.94 -11.09
C VAL A 198 -3.48 19.95 -11.23
N ASP A 199 -3.50 20.99 -10.40
CA ASP A 199 -4.41 22.15 -10.53
C ASP A 199 -3.87 23.24 -11.50
N SER A 200 -4.57 24.36 -11.63
CA SER A 200 -4.15 25.48 -12.48
C SER A 200 -2.89 26.19 -11.97
N GLU A 201 -2.54 26.01 -10.70
CA GLU A 201 -1.37 26.61 -10.05
C GLU A 201 -0.19 25.63 -9.94
N LEU A 202 -0.23 24.52 -10.68
CA LEU A 202 0.80 23.48 -10.71
C LEU A 202 0.99 22.73 -9.38
N ARG A 203 -0.06 22.63 -8.56
CA ARG A 203 -0.05 21.89 -7.28
C ARG A 203 -0.89 20.63 -7.37
N SER A 204 -0.60 19.68 -6.47
CA SER A 204 -1.39 18.46 -6.37
C SER A 204 -2.77 18.73 -5.76
N ARG A 205 -3.83 18.28 -6.43
CA ARG A 205 -5.21 18.33 -5.92
C ARG A 205 -5.49 17.32 -4.81
N ILE A 206 -4.68 16.27 -4.74
CA ILE A 206 -4.91 15.10 -3.88
C ILE A 206 -3.85 14.98 -2.79
N GLY A 207 -2.67 15.59 -2.97
CA GLY A 207 -1.52 15.55 -2.08
C GLY A 207 -0.37 14.71 -2.67
N VAL A 208 0.85 15.21 -2.52
CA VAL A 208 2.07 14.64 -3.14
C VAL A 208 2.44 13.27 -2.55
N GLY A 209 3.11 12.43 -3.34
CA GLY A 209 3.63 11.13 -2.90
C GLY A 209 2.52 10.14 -2.52
N VAL A 210 2.52 9.69 -1.26
CA VAL A 210 1.63 8.62 -0.74
C VAL A 210 0.16 8.81 -1.14
N ARG A 211 -0.37 10.04 -1.07
CA ARG A 211 -1.79 10.29 -1.36
C ARG A 211 -2.14 10.08 -2.84
N GLU A 212 -1.34 10.62 -3.75
CA GLU A 212 -1.49 10.37 -5.18
C GLU A 212 -1.17 8.91 -5.56
N HIS A 213 -0.20 8.26 -4.91
CA HIS A 213 0.11 6.85 -5.13
C HIS A 213 -1.08 5.94 -4.81
N LEU A 214 -1.70 6.15 -3.63
CA LEU A 214 -2.91 5.42 -3.25
C LEU A 214 -4.05 5.68 -4.24
N TYR A 215 -4.26 6.94 -4.62
CA TYR A 215 -5.34 7.32 -5.51
C TYR A 215 -5.19 6.70 -6.91
N ALA A 216 -3.97 6.71 -7.47
CA ALA A 216 -3.66 6.08 -8.75
C ALA A 216 -3.70 4.55 -8.66
N GLY A 217 -2.99 3.97 -7.69
CA GLY A 217 -2.85 2.52 -7.54
C GLY A 217 -4.18 1.80 -7.28
N ASN A 218 -5.07 2.40 -6.48
CA ASN A 218 -6.40 1.82 -6.25
C ASN A 218 -7.22 1.69 -7.53
N GLN A 219 -7.06 2.61 -8.49
CA GLN A 219 -7.72 2.53 -9.80
C GLN A 219 -7.04 1.49 -10.69
N GLN A 220 -5.71 1.40 -10.64
CA GLN A 220 -4.93 0.44 -11.44
C GLN A 220 -5.27 -1.01 -11.11
N PHE A 221 -5.53 -1.35 -9.85
CA PHE A 221 -5.96 -2.71 -9.48
C PHE A 221 -7.26 -3.14 -10.17
N LEU A 222 -8.14 -2.20 -10.55
CA LEU A 222 -9.39 -2.52 -11.26
C LEU A 222 -9.17 -2.89 -12.74
N VAL A 223 -7.99 -2.61 -13.28
CA VAL A 223 -7.61 -2.89 -14.68
C VAL A 223 -6.40 -3.83 -14.78
N ASP A 224 -6.12 -4.58 -13.70
CA ASP A 224 -5.01 -5.54 -13.60
C ASP A 224 -3.62 -4.89 -13.78
N GLU A 225 -3.49 -3.64 -13.32
CA GLU A 225 -2.24 -2.87 -13.33
C GLU A 225 -1.75 -2.67 -11.88
N PHE A 226 -0.44 -2.45 -11.74
CA PHE A 226 0.21 -2.24 -10.45
C PHE A 226 1.14 -1.03 -10.48
N LEU A 227 0.91 -0.06 -9.58
CA LEU A 227 1.73 1.16 -9.50
C LEU A 227 3.23 0.88 -9.29
N GLY A 228 3.57 -0.17 -8.53
CA GLY A 228 4.96 -0.57 -8.34
C GLY A 228 5.63 -1.02 -9.64
N THR A 229 4.91 -1.70 -10.55
CA THR A 229 5.40 -2.01 -11.91
C THR A 229 5.63 -0.74 -12.72
N TRP A 230 4.77 0.26 -12.57
CA TRP A 230 4.92 1.54 -13.26
C TRP A 230 6.18 2.29 -12.83
N ARG A 231 6.42 2.37 -11.52
CA ARG A 231 7.62 3.01 -10.95
C ARG A 231 8.89 2.21 -11.19
N ALA A 232 8.85 0.88 -11.08
CA ALA A 232 9.99 0.02 -11.42
C ALA A 232 10.37 0.16 -12.90
N TRP A 233 9.38 0.27 -13.80
CA TRP A 233 9.67 0.53 -15.21
C TRP A 233 10.41 1.85 -15.42
N ASP A 234 10.05 2.93 -14.72
CA ASP A 234 10.80 4.19 -14.80
C ASP A 234 12.28 3.99 -14.39
N GLY A 235 12.57 3.16 -13.38
CA GLY A 235 13.93 2.80 -13.00
C GLY A 235 14.68 1.96 -14.04
N ILE A 236 14.01 0.99 -14.69
CA ILE A 236 14.57 0.23 -15.81
C ILE A 236 14.92 1.15 -16.98
N ARG A 237 14.03 2.10 -17.28
CA ARG A 237 14.21 3.07 -18.36
C ARG A 237 15.26 4.13 -18.03
N ALA A 238 15.43 4.47 -16.75
CA ALA A 238 16.55 5.28 -16.28
C ALA A 238 17.89 4.56 -16.49
N LEU A 239 17.97 3.25 -16.20
CA LEU A 239 19.16 2.45 -16.51
C LEU A 239 19.41 2.37 -18.03
N ASP A 240 18.36 2.22 -18.84
CA ASP A 240 18.49 2.26 -20.30
C ASP A 240 19.10 3.58 -20.77
N TYR A 241 18.65 4.73 -20.23
CA TYR A 241 19.26 6.02 -20.53
C TYR A 241 20.71 6.10 -20.05
N LEU A 242 21.00 5.72 -18.81
CA LEU A 242 22.34 5.78 -18.22
C LEU A 242 23.35 4.98 -19.07
N LEU A 243 22.95 3.82 -19.57
CA LEU A 243 23.79 2.97 -20.43
C LEU A 243 23.97 3.50 -21.87
N THR A 244 23.27 4.57 -22.27
CA THR A 244 23.56 5.27 -23.54
C THR A 244 24.74 6.23 -23.43
N ARG A 245 25.17 6.55 -22.21
CA ARG A 245 26.18 7.57 -21.94
C ARG A 245 27.59 7.00 -22.15
N PRO A 246 28.41 7.60 -23.03
CA PRO A 246 29.79 7.14 -23.23
C PRO A 246 30.64 7.26 -21.97
N GLU A 247 30.23 8.10 -21.02
CA GLU A 247 30.90 8.32 -19.74
C GLU A 247 30.69 7.16 -18.74
N VAL A 248 29.81 6.20 -19.03
CA VAL A 248 29.42 5.13 -18.10
C VAL A 248 30.06 3.77 -18.47
N ASP A 249 30.74 3.16 -17.50
CA ASP A 249 31.16 1.75 -17.57
C ASP A 249 29.96 0.83 -17.34
N ALA A 250 29.44 0.25 -18.42
CA ALA A 250 28.31 -0.67 -18.38
C ALA A 250 28.56 -1.95 -17.55
N ARG A 251 29.81 -2.26 -17.19
CA ARG A 251 30.14 -3.41 -16.32
C ARG A 251 29.98 -3.11 -14.84
N HIS A 252 29.83 -1.84 -14.46
CA HIS A 252 29.71 -1.40 -13.08
C HIS A 252 28.54 -0.42 -12.95
N VAL A 253 27.33 -0.95 -12.78
CA VAL A 253 26.10 -0.17 -12.64
C VAL A 253 25.36 -0.50 -11.35
N GLY A 254 25.23 0.50 -10.48
CA GLY A 254 24.59 0.39 -9.18
C GLY A 254 23.18 0.96 -9.13
N ILE A 255 22.42 0.59 -8.10
CA ILE A 255 21.16 1.23 -7.75
C ILE A 255 21.05 1.48 -6.24
N THR A 256 20.58 2.66 -5.85
CA THR A 256 20.38 3.00 -4.43
C THR A 256 19.24 4.01 -4.24
N GLY A 257 18.71 4.02 -3.02
CA GLY A 257 17.67 4.95 -2.59
C GLY A 257 17.21 4.63 -1.17
N ASN A 258 16.50 5.59 -0.57
CA ASN A 258 16.04 5.51 0.80
C ASN A 258 14.50 5.58 0.91
N SER A 259 13.91 4.87 1.88
CA SER A 259 12.45 4.85 2.11
C SER A 259 11.71 4.29 0.88
N GLY A 260 10.79 5.02 0.26
CA GLY A 260 10.24 4.63 -1.06
C GLY A 260 11.32 4.41 -2.15
N GLY A 261 12.51 5.01 -2.03
CA GLY A 261 13.66 4.72 -2.88
C GLY A 261 14.31 3.38 -2.50
N GLY A 262 14.29 3.01 -1.22
CA GLY A 262 14.64 1.68 -0.74
C GLY A 262 13.65 0.62 -1.24
N THR A 263 12.35 0.96 -1.31
CA THR A 263 11.33 0.16 -1.98
C THR A 263 11.70 -0.10 -3.43
N MET A 264 11.92 0.97 -4.22
CA MET A 264 12.26 0.83 -5.63
C MET A 264 13.57 0.09 -5.85
N THR A 265 14.60 0.35 -5.04
CA THR A 265 15.86 -0.39 -5.09
C THR A 265 15.63 -1.88 -4.86
N THR A 266 14.80 -2.24 -3.88
CA THR A 266 14.45 -3.63 -3.57
C THR A 266 13.72 -4.29 -4.74
N TRP A 267 12.67 -3.67 -5.28
CA TRP A 267 11.94 -4.22 -6.43
C TRP A 267 12.82 -4.35 -7.69
N LEU A 268 13.67 -3.37 -7.96
CA LEU A 268 14.55 -3.35 -9.12
C LEU A 268 15.66 -4.40 -9.05
N CYS A 269 16.11 -4.80 -7.84
CA CYS A 269 16.97 -5.98 -7.68
C CYS A 269 16.28 -7.26 -8.22
N GLY A 270 14.96 -7.34 -8.08
CA GLY A 270 14.13 -8.45 -8.55
C GLY A 270 13.85 -8.43 -10.04
N LEU A 271 13.70 -7.24 -10.64
CA LEU A 271 13.13 -7.06 -11.98
C LEU A 271 14.17 -6.78 -13.07
N GLU A 272 15.37 -6.36 -12.72
CA GLU A 272 16.39 -5.95 -13.69
C GLU A 272 17.71 -6.65 -13.40
N ARG A 273 18.24 -7.33 -14.43
CA ARG A 273 19.41 -8.21 -14.30
C ARG A 273 20.74 -7.49 -14.52
N ARG A 274 20.72 -6.30 -15.13
CA ARG A 274 21.92 -5.54 -15.48
C ARG A 274 22.61 -4.88 -14.29
N TRP A 275 21.91 -4.63 -13.18
CA TRP A 275 22.53 -4.13 -11.94
C TRP A 275 23.70 -5.01 -11.51
N THR A 276 24.80 -4.39 -11.09
CA THR A 276 26.00 -5.08 -10.59
C THR A 276 26.22 -4.85 -9.10
N MET A 277 25.60 -3.83 -8.52
CA MET A 277 25.61 -3.56 -7.08
C MET A 277 24.32 -2.85 -6.64
N ALA A 278 23.92 -3.01 -5.38
CA ALA A 278 22.73 -2.34 -4.85
C ALA A 278 22.84 -1.97 -3.37
N ALA A 279 22.11 -0.94 -2.95
CA ALA A 279 22.08 -0.47 -1.56
C ALA A 279 20.68 0.03 -1.15
N PRO A 280 19.67 -0.84 -0.96
CA PRO A 280 18.36 -0.41 -0.48
C PRO A 280 18.45 0.11 0.97
N SER A 281 17.95 1.33 1.21
CA SER A 281 17.98 1.98 2.52
C SER A 281 16.61 2.21 3.14
N CYS A 282 16.49 1.93 4.44
CA CYS A 282 15.34 2.22 5.30
C CYS A 282 14.00 1.75 4.69
N PHE A 283 13.93 0.48 4.30
CA PHE A 283 12.71 -0.15 3.78
C PHE A 283 12.66 -1.66 4.03
N VAL A 284 13.78 -2.35 3.81
CA VAL A 284 13.84 -3.81 3.90
C VAL A 284 13.51 -4.25 5.33
N THR A 285 12.33 -4.85 5.49
CA THR A 285 11.84 -5.56 6.66
C THR A 285 11.00 -6.73 6.17
N THR A 286 10.63 -7.68 7.02
CA THR A 286 9.75 -8.77 6.58
C THR A 286 8.31 -8.28 6.51
N PHE A 287 7.53 -8.71 5.52
CA PHE A 287 6.09 -8.41 5.45
C PHE A 287 5.36 -8.78 6.74
N ARG A 288 5.79 -9.87 7.40
CA ARG A 288 5.24 -10.29 8.69
C ARG A 288 5.37 -9.20 9.76
N ARG A 289 6.59 -8.68 9.97
CA ARG A 289 6.83 -7.60 10.96
C ARG A 289 6.05 -6.35 10.60
N ASN A 290 6.03 -5.97 9.33
CA ASN A 290 5.26 -4.82 8.87
C ASN A 290 3.76 -4.95 9.22
N PHE A 291 3.17 -6.11 8.94
CA PHE A 291 1.77 -6.40 9.27
C PHE A 291 1.52 -6.45 10.79
N GLU A 292 2.34 -7.18 11.54
CA GLU A 292 2.17 -7.35 13.00
C GLU A 292 2.33 -6.02 13.74
N ASN A 293 3.15 -5.10 13.23
CA ASN A 293 3.33 -3.75 13.78
C ASN A 293 2.26 -2.75 13.31
N GLU A 294 1.26 -3.20 12.55
CA GLU A 294 0.14 -2.37 12.06
C GLU A 294 0.59 -1.19 11.19
N LEU A 295 1.76 -1.30 10.54
CA LEU A 295 2.33 -0.24 9.70
C LEU A 295 1.72 -0.31 8.29
N PRO A 296 0.89 0.66 7.88
CA PRO A 296 0.39 0.69 6.52
C PRO A 296 1.50 1.01 5.52
N ALA A 297 1.30 0.57 4.28
CA ALA A 297 2.21 0.77 3.15
C ALA A 297 1.37 1.12 1.92
N ASP A 298 1.78 2.11 1.11
CA ASP A 298 0.99 2.52 -0.06
C ASP A 298 1.02 1.46 -1.16
N THR A 299 0.27 1.69 -2.23
CA THR A 299 0.00 0.64 -3.21
C THR A 299 1.29 0.10 -3.81
N GLU A 300 2.25 0.96 -4.18
CA GLU A 300 3.54 0.57 -4.81
C GLU A 300 4.44 -0.32 -3.94
N GLN A 301 4.27 -0.27 -2.62
CA GLN A 301 4.99 -1.10 -1.65
C GLN A 301 4.38 -2.50 -1.47
N CYS A 302 3.23 -2.78 -2.09
CA CYS A 302 2.48 -4.02 -1.87
C CYS A 302 2.27 -4.80 -3.20
N PRO A 303 3.29 -5.54 -3.69
CA PRO A 303 3.16 -6.28 -4.94
C PRO A 303 2.04 -7.34 -4.89
N PRO A 304 1.12 -7.36 -5.88
CA PRO A 304 0.03 -8.33 -5.90
C PRO A 304 0.51 -9.77 -5.79
N ARG A 305 -0.20 -10.60 -5.00
CA ARG A 305 0.11 -12.02 -4.81
C ARG A 305 1.48 -12.33 -4.19
N ALA A 306 2.27 -11.33 -3.76
CA ALA A 306 3.61 -11.58 -3.19
C ALA A 306 3.59 -12.60 -2.04
N LEU A 307 2.73 -12.39 -1.03
CA LEU A 307 2.57 -13.32 0.09
C LEU A 307 2.03 -14.69 -0.37
N ALA A 308 1.10 -14.72 -1.33
CA ALA A 308 0.55 -15.96 -1.86
C ALA A 308 1.60 -16.81 -2.60
N LEU A 309 2.55 -16.15 -3.28
CA LEU A 309 3.68 -16.77 -3.97
C LEU A 309 4.82 -17.15 -3.01
N GLY A 310 4.71 -16.77 -1.73
CA GLY A 310 5.72 -17.01 -0.71
C GLY A 310 6.95 -16.10 -0.86
N LEU A 311 6.77 -14.91 -1.41
CA LEU A 311 7.79 -13.87 -1.50
C LEU A 311 7.79 -12.99 -0.24
N ASP A 312 8.98 -12.52 0.13
CA ASP A 312 9.25 -11.49 1.13
C ASP A 312 10.28 -10.49 0.57
N HIS A 313 10.54 -9.36 1.23
CA HIS A 313 11.41 -8.29 0.69
C HIS A 313 12.79 -8.83 0.28
N GLU A 314 13.37 -9.74 1.07
CA GLU A 314 14.67 -10.30 0.77
C GLU A 314 14.71 -11.20 -0.47
N ASP A 315 13.58 -11.73 -0.94
CA ASP A 315 13.57 -12.57 -2.14
C ASP A 315 13.80 -11.75 -3.41
N PHE A 316 13.40 -10.49 -3.40
CA PHE A 316 13.72 -9.54 -4.46
C PHE A 316 15.21 -9.21 -4.52
N ILE A 317 15.86 -9.17 -3.35
CA ILE A 317 17.32 -9.02 -3.26
C ILE A 317 18.03 -10.32 -3.64
N ALA A 318 17.50 -11.46 -3.23
CA ALA A 318 18.02 -12.79 -3.57
C ALA A 318 18.08 -13.01 -5.09
N ALA A 319 17.14 -12.43 -5.85
CA ALA A 319 17.20 -12.45 -7.31
C ALA A 319 18.54 -11.94 -7.85
N MET A 320 19.15 -10.94 -7.21
CA MET A 320 20.44 -10.34 -7.62
C MET A 320 21.66 -11.18 -7.19
N ALA A 321 21.50 -12.16 -6.31
CA ALA A 321 22.59 -13.02 -5.86
C ALA A 321 23.31 -13.69 -7.06
N PRO A 322 24.65 -13.82 -7.04
CA PRO A 322 25.58 -13.49 -5.93
C PRO A 322 26.19 -12.07 -5.98
N LYS A 323 25.55 -11.10 -6.66
CA LYS A 323 26.11 -9.76 -6.85
C LYS A 323 26.13 -8.92 -5.55
N PRO A 324 27.08 -7.98 -5.38
CA PRO A 324 27.20 -7.13 -4.18
C PRO A 324 25.93 -6.37 -3.77
N VAL A 325 25.44 -6.58 -2.55
CA VAL A 325 24.32 -5.80 -1.97
C VAL A 325 24.62 -5.43 -0.51
N ILE A 326 24.29 -4.20 -0.09
CA ILE A 326 24.26 -3.81 1.32
C ILE A 326 22.84 -3.40 1.73
N LEU A 327 22.31 -3.99 2.80
CA LEU A 327 21.05 -3.57 3.40
C LEU A 327 21.30 -2.46 4.41
N LEU A 328 20.70 -1.29 4.20
CA LEU A 328 20.87 -0.14 5.08
C LEU A 328 19.59 0.04 5.89
N GLY A 329 19.69 -0.10 7.22
CA GLY A 329 18.58 0.10 8.15
C GLY A 329 18.89 1.19 9.18
N LYS A 330 17.99 1.37 10.13
CA LYS A 330 18.12 2.29 11.28
C LYS A 330 17.66 1.62 12.56
N GLU A 331 18.36 1.88 13.65
CA GLU A 331 18.02 1.39 15.00
C GLU A 331 16.68 1.97 15.51
N ARG A 332 16.32 3.17 15.03
CA ARG A 332 15.10 3.91 15.46
C ARG A 332 14.17 4.25 14.30
N ASP A 333 14.00 3.30 13.38
CA ASP A 333 13.05 3.41 12.27
C ASP A 333 11.64 2.93 12.64
N PHE A 334 10.65 3.34 11.85
CA PHE A 334 9.35 2.64 11.79
C PHE A 334 9.42 1.36 10.94
N PHE A 335 10.37 1.27 9.98
CA PHE A 335 10.71 0.00 9.35
C PHE A 335 11.51 -0.89 10.31
N ASP A 336 10.85 -1.92 10.84
CA ASP A 336 11.37 -2.75 11.92
C ASP A 336 12.71 -3.41 11.60
N ILE A 337 13.77 -2.99 12.33
CA ILE A 337 15.14 -3.48 12.18
C ILE A 337 15.25 -4.99 12.43
N ARG A 338 14.39 -5.57 13.28
CA ARG A 338 14.35 -7.02 13.53
C ARG A 338 13.98 -7.80 12.26
N GLY A 339 13.16 -7.17 11.40
CA GLY A 339 12.84 -7.72 10.09
C GLY A 339 14.01 -7.61 9.12
N THR A 340 14.76 -6.50 9.14
CA THR A 340 15.99 -6.34 8.35
C THR A 340 17.04 -7.37 8.73
N GLU A 341 17.27 -7.60 10.03
CA GLU A 341 18.21 -8.60 10.54
C GLU A 341 17.83 -10.02 10.10
N ALA A 342 16.53 -10.36 10.16
CA ALA A 342 16.02 -11.65 9.71
C ALA A 342 16.22 -11.83 8.18
N ALA A 343 15.92 -10.79 7.40
CA ALA A 343 16.17 -10.76 5.95
C ALA A 343 17.66 -10.95 5.63
N TYR A 344 18.54 -10.20 6.29
CA TYR A 344 19.99 -10.30 6.12
C TYR A 344 20.52 -11.69 6.48
N ALA A 345 20.09 -12.28 7.60
CA ALA A 345 20.53 -13.62 8.00
C ALA A 345 20.18 -14.69 6.94
N ARG A 346 19.00 -14.59 6.32
CA ARG A 346 18.54 -15.48 5.25
C ARG A 346 19.35 -15.28 3.96
N LEU A 347 19.56 -14.02 3.55
CA LEU A 347 20.40 -13.68 2.40
C LEU A 347 21.85 -14.10 2.59
N ARG A 348 22.43 -13.88 3.76
CA ARG A 348 23.79 -14.30 4.10
C ARG A 348 23.97 -15.81 3.97
N LYS A 349 23.00 -16.62 4.42
CA LYS A 349 23.01 -18.08 4.18
C LYS A 349 23.01 -18.39 2.67
N LEU A 350 22.13 -17.75 1.90
CA LEU A 350 22.04 -17.96 0.45
C LEU A 350 23.37 -17.62 -0.25
N TYR A 351 23.94 -16.44 0.04
CA TYR A 351 25.21 -15.98 -0.54
C TYR A 351 26.38 -16.89 -0.15
N ARG A 352 26.40 -17.44 1.08
CA ARG A 352 27.38 -18.46 1.49
C ARG A 352 27.30 -19.72 0.63
N LEU A 353 26.11 -20.24 0.37
CA LEU A 353 25.91 -21.41 -0.49
C LEU A 353 26.39 -21.15 -1.93
N LEU A 354 26.29 -19.91 -2.39
CA LEU A 354 26.80 -19.47 -3.70
C LEU A 354 28.31 -19.18 -3.71
N GLY A 355 29.01 -19.33 -2.58
CA GLY A 355 30.45 -19.03 -2.46
C GLY A 355 30.77 -17.53 -2.47
N ALA A 356 29.79 -16.67 -2.16
CA ALA A 356 29.89 -15.22 -2.26
C ALA A 356 29.42 -14.51 -0.99
N GLU A 357 29.63 -15.09 0.20
CA GLU A 357 29.17 -14.50 1.48
C GLU A 357 29.65 -13.05 1.70
N GLY A 358 30.82 -12.69 1.17
CA GLY A 358 31.35 -11.32 1.22
C GLY A 358 30.62 -10.29 0.35
N ASN A 359 29.73 -10.73 -0.56
CA ASN A 359 28.94 -9.86 -1.44
C ASN A 359 27.58 -9.48 -0.85
N ILE A 360 27.33 -9.74 0.44
CA ILE A 360 26.14 -9.26 1.14
C ILE A 360 26.55 -8.66 2.49
N ALA A 361 26.02 -7.49 2.82
CA ALA A 361 26.23 -6.86 4.11
C ALA A 361 24.96 -6.20 4.63
N MET A 362 25.00 -5.80 5.90
CA MET A 362 23.98 -5.00 6.55
C MET A 362 24.66 -3.92 7.40
N PHE A 363 24.08 -2.73 7.41
CA PHE A 363 24.45 -1.64 8.31
C PHE A 363 23.18 -1.05 8.93
N ALA A 364 23.19 -0.87 10.26
CA ALA A 364 22.12 -0.23 11.01
C ALA A 364 22.64 1.09 11.58
N GLY A 365 22.13 2.22 11.06
CA GLY A 365 22.50 3.54 11.58
C GLY A 365 21.83 3.83 12.93
N PRO A 366 22.47 4.55 13.86
CA PRO A 366 21.95 4.78 15.21
C PRO A 366 20.82 5.83 15.27
N THR A 367 20.53 6.50 14.16
CA THR A 367 19.53 7.57 14.06
C THR A 367 18.14 7.03 13.70
N THR A 368 17.18 7.94 13.48
CA THR A 368 15.82 7.62 13.05
C THR A 368 15.73 7.46 11.54
N HIS A 369 14.53 7.21 11.01
CA HIS A 369 14.27 7.05 9.58
C HIS A 369 14.90 8.17 8.72
N GLY A 370 15.72 7.77 7.74
CA GLY A 370 16.30 8.70 6.78
C GLY A 370 17.60 8.21 6.16
N PHE A 371 18.01 8.87 5.06
CA PHE A 371 19.30 8.61 4.42
C PHE A 371 20.40 9.49 5.00
N SER A 372 20.59 9.47 6.33
CA SER A 372 21.60 10.33 6.96
C SER A 372 23.02 9.91 6.61
N GLN A 373 23.98 10.78 6.94
CA GLN A 373 25.38 10.66 6.55
C GLN A 373 25.94 9.25 6.79
N GLU A 374 25.74 8.64 7.95
CA GLU A 374 26.30 7.31 8.23
C GLU A 374 25.76 6.20 7.31
N ASN A 375 24.49 6.28 6.88
CA ASN A 375 23.93 5.33 5.91
C ASN A 375 24.50 5.61 4.51
N ARG A 376 24.71 6.89 4.16
CA ARG A 376 25.34 7.26 2.88
C ARG A 376 26.79 6.83 2.84
N GLU A 377 27.53 6.97 3.94
CA GLU A 377 28.93 6.53 4.06
C GLU A 377 29.07 5.02 3.95
N ALA A 378 28.17 4.26 4.62
CA ALA A 378 28.11 2.81 4.45
C ALA A 378 27.82 2.41 2.99
N MET A 379 26.96 3.16 2.30
CA MET A 379 26.67 2.97 0.88
C MET A 379 27.88 3.30 -0.01
N TYR A 380 28.51 4.46 0.17
CA TYR A 380 29.68 4.88 -0.60
C TYR A 380 30.77 3.83 -0.52
N GLY A 381 31.10 3.39 0.71
CA GLY A 381 32.16 2.42 0.88
C GLY A 381 31.81 1.02 0.40
N TRP A 382 30.53 0.67 0.33
CA TRP A 382 30.09 -0.55 -0.35
C TRP A 382 30.29 -0.48 -1.85
N PHE A 383 29.90 0.63 -2.49
CA PHE A 383 30.01 0.82 -3.94
C PHE A 383 31.45 0.93 -4.40
N GLU A 384 32.31 1.69 -3.69
CA GLU A 384 33.75 1.78 -3.97
C GLU A 384 34.40 0.39 -3.94
N ARG A 385 34.14 -0.42 -2.91
CA ARG A 385 34.65 -1.81 -2.84
C ARG A 385 34.11 -2.69 -3.96
N ALA A 386 32.84 -2.55 -4.33
CA ALA A 386 32.22 -3.37 -5.37
C ALA A 386 32.82 -3.13 -6.77
N VAL A 387 33.43 -1.96 -7.00
CA VAL A 387 34.14 -1.63 -8.24
C VAL A 387 35.67 -1.78 -8.12
N GLY A 388 36.16 -2.31 -6.99
CA GLY A 388 37.57 -2.58 -6.74
C GLY A 388 38.40 -1.34 -6.37
N TRP A 389 37.77 -0.28 -5.87
CA TRP A 389 38.45 0.92 -5.39
C TRP A 389 38.73 0.85 -3.89
N ASP A 390 39.82 1.51 -3.48
CA ASP A 390 40.07 1.79 -2.07
C ASP A 390 38.97 2.68 -1.51
N SER A 391 38.57 2.44 -0.27
CA SER A 391 37.41 3.10 0.32
C SER A 391 37.69 3.55 1.75
N ASP A 392 37.52 4.85 1.99
CA ASP A 392 37.33 5.38 3.34
C ASP A 392 35.85 5.53 3.70
N GLY A 393 34.95 5.38 2.71
CA GLY A 393 33.51 5.54 2.83
C GLY A 393 33.04 6.94 3.25
N LYS A 394 33.93 7.89 3.52
CA LYS A 394 33.56 9.17 4.14
C LYS A 394 32.80 10.07 3.17
N GLU A 395 31.83 10.80 3.70
CA GLU A 395 31.11 11.78 2.91
C GLU A 395 32.00 13.01 2.64
N PRO A 396 32.18 13.42 1.37
CA PRO A 396 32.88 14.66 1.06
C PRO A 396 32.05 15.87 1.50
N GLU A 397 32.65 17.06 1.58
CA GLU A 397 31.89 18.29 1.81
C GLU A 397 30.88 18.55 0.69
N LEU A 398 29.65 18.90 1.08
CA LEU A 398 28.51 19.06 0.20
C LEU A 398 27.95 20.47 0.28
N THR A 399 27.60 21.02 -0.88
CA THR A 399 26.85 22.28 -1.00
C THR A 399 25.57 21.95 -1.75
N LEU A 400 24.44 21.98 -1.04
CA LEU A 400 23.14 21.65 -1.62
C LEU A 400 22.69 22.76 -2.57
N GLU A 401 22.04 22.35 -3.65
CA GLU A 401 21.43 23.25 -4.62
C GLU A 401 20.03 23.66 -4.16
N GLU A 402 19.61 24.85 -4.60
CA GLU A 402 18.21 25.25 -4.52
C GLU A 402 17.37 24.37 -5.46
N GLU A 403 16.17 23.99 -5.01
CA GLU A 403 15.31 23.07 -5.76
C GLU A 403 15.03 23.54 -7.19
N ARG A 404 14.78 24.83 -7.38
CA ARG A 404 14.49 25.44 -8.68
C ARG A 404 15.64 25.29 -9.67
N ASP A 405 16.89 25.28 -9.20
CA ASP A 405 18.04 25.14 -10.09
C ASP A 405 18.12 23.74 -10.69
N LEU A 406 17.60 22.74 -9.96
CA LEU A 406 17.55 21.33 -10.35
C LEU A 406 16.35 20.97 -11.23
N TRP A 407 15.38 21.87 -11.40
CA TRP A 407 14.23 21.64 -12.27
C TRP A 407 14.64 21.48 -13.74
N CYS A 408 14.07 20.45 -14.37
CA CYS A 408 14.21 20.13 -15.78
C CYS A 408 13.20 20.91 -16.63
N THR A 409 12.11 21.37 -16.01
CA THR A 409 11.01 22.11 -16.62
C THR A 409 11.04 23.59 -16.18
N PRO A 410 10.49 24.53 -16.96
CA PRO A 410 10.50 25.95 -16.60
C PRO A 410 9.73 26.27 -15.30
N ASP A 411 8.60 25.59 -15.10
CA ASP A 411 7.63 25.88 -14.03
C ASP A 411 7.58 24.78 -12.95
N GLY A 412 8.54 23.85 -12.96
CA GLY A 412 8.66 22.80 -11.96
C GLY A 412 7.62 21.68 -12.09
N GLN A 413 6.96 21.52 -13.23
CA GLN A 413 6.06 20.39 -13.53
C GLN A 413 6.11 19.97 -15.01
N VAL A 414 5.91 18.67 -15.28
CA VAL A 414 5.81 18.11 -16.64
C VAL A 414 4.44 18.29 -17.30
N ALA A 415 3.41 18.63 -16.52
CA ALA A 415 2.05 18.78 -17.03
C ALA A 415 1.93 19.85 -18.14
N PRO A 416 2.52 21.06 -18.02
CA PRO A 416 2.54 22.06 -19.11
C PRO A 416 3.27 21.60 -20.37
N LEU A 417 4.17 20.61 -20.27
CA LEU A 417 4.88 20.03 -21.42
C LEU A 417 4.07 18.97 -22.16
N GLY A 418 2.81 18.73 -21.75
CA GLY A 418 1.93 17.75 -22.39
C GLY A 418 2.23 16.30 -22.01
N SER A 419 2.90 16.06 -20.88
CA SER A 419 3.07 14.69 -20.39
C SER A 419 1.70 14.05 -20.15
N ARG A 420 1.51 12.86 -20.70
CA ARG A 420 0.38 12.00 -20.36
C ARG A 420 0.44 11.67 -18.86
N THR A 421 -0.72 11.42 -18.28
CA THR A 421 -0.87 11.14 -16.85
C THR A 421 -1.15 9.66 -16.64
N ILE A 422 -0.79 9.13 -15.47
CA ILE A 422 -1.08 7.73 -15.13
C ILE A 422 -2.57 7.40 -15.22
N PHE A 423 -3.45 8.37 -14.91
CA PHE A 423 -4.89 8.18 -15.00
C PHE A 423 -5.38 8.10 -16.45
N SER A 424 -4.72 8.75 -17.42
CA SER A 424 -5.14 8.67 -18.82
C SER A 424 -4.87 7.28 -19.39
N TYR A 425 -3.70 6.71 -19.10
CA TYR A 425 -3.38 5.30 -19.42
C TYR A 425 -4.36 4.32 -18.75
N THR A 426 -4.63 4.53 -17.46
CA THR A 426 -5.57 3.69 -16.70
C THR A 426 -6.97 3.75 -17.31
N ALA A 427 -7.44 4.94 -17.70
CA ALA A 427 -8.74 5.13 -18.34
C ALA A 427 -8.81 4.46 -19.72
N GLU A 428 -7.75 4.56 -20.53
CA GLU A 428 -7.66 3.89 -21.83
C GLU A 428 -7.68 2.36 -21.67
N LYS A 429 -6.90 1.81 -20.73
CA LYS A 429 -6.93 0.38 -20.40
C LYS A 429 -8.32 -0.06 -19.97
N SER A 430 -8.99 0.71 -19.11
CA SER A 430 -10.36 0.43 -18.67
C SER A 430 -11.35 0.36 -19.84
N LYS A 431 -11.28 1.31 -20.79
CA LYS A 431 -12.10 1.33 -22.00
C LYS A 431 -11.82 0.11 -22.89
N SER A 432 -10.54 -0.18 -23.15
CA SER A 432 -10.14 -1.36 -23.95
C SER A 432 -10.64 -2.66 -23.32
N LEU A 433 -10.53 -2.80 -21.99
CA LEU A 433 -11.09 -3.96 -21.29
C LEU A 433 -12.62 -4.01 -21.39
N ALA A 434 -13.31 -2.88 -21.31
CA ALA A 434 -14.77 -2.83 -21.47
C ALA A 434 -15.21 -3.27 -22.88
N GLU A 435 -14.49 -2.86 -23.92
CA GLU A 435 -14.73 -3.27 -25.31
C GLU A 435 -14.44 -4.77 -25.54
N ALA A 436 -13.41 -5.31 -24.87
CA ALA A 436 -13.02 -6.72 -24.99
C ALA A 436 -13.81 -7.68 -24.07
N ARG A 437 -14.61 -7.17 -23.12
CA ARG A 437 -15.35 -8.00 -22.16
C ARG A 437 -16.40 -8.84 -22.88
N VAL A 438 -16.32 -10.15 -22.70
CA VAL A 438 -17.41 -11.06 -23.04
C VAL A 438 -18.55 -10.81 -22.05
N GLY A 439 -19.75 -10.51 -22.55
CA GLY A 439 -20.97 -10.30 -21.75
C GLY A 439 -21.47 -11.60 -21.12
N LEU A 440 -20.71 -12.15 -20.17
CA LEU A 440 -21.05 -13.39 -19.47
C LEU A 440 -22.34 -13.19 -18.67
N THR A 441 -23.26 -14.14 -18.79
CA THR A 441 -24.52 -14.17 -18.03
C THR A 441 -24.73 -15.55 -17.42
N GLY A 442 -25.73 -15.68 -16.52
CA GLY A 442 -26.15 -16.95 -15.94
C GLY A 442 -25.01 -17.78 -15.34
N ALA A 443 -24.90 -19.05 -15.77
CA ALA A 443 -23.90 -19.98 -15.29
C ALA A 443 -22.45 -19.57 -15.65
N GLY A 444 -22.25 -18.95 -16.81
CA GLY A 444 -20.93 -18.49 -17.25
C GLY A 444 -20.38 -17.39 -16.34
N LEU A 445 -21.21 -16.39 -16.02
CA LEU A 445 -20.84 -15.33 -15.07
C LEU A 445 -20.55 -15.90 -13.69
N ARG A 446 -21.39 -16.80 -13.20
CA ARG A 446 -21.21 -17.46 -11.90
C ARG A 446 -19.87 -18.22 -11.84
N SER A 447 -19.54 -18.99 -12.89
CA SER A 447 -18.26 -19.70 -12.97
C SER A 447 -17.07 -18.74 -12.98
N ALA A 448 -17.15 -17.63 -13.72
CA ALA A 448 -16.12 -16.61 -13.76
C ALA A 448 -15.92 -15.95 -12.38
N LEU A 449 -17.02 -15.55 -11.71
CA LEU A 449 -16.97 -14.95 -10.37
C LEU A 449 -16.43 -15.92 -9.32
N ASN A 450 -16.87 -17.18 -9.32
CA ASN A 450 -16.37 -18.20 -8.39
C ASN A 450 -14.85 -18.39 -8.53
N ARG A 451 -14.35 -18.38 -9.77
CA ARG A 451 -12.92 -18.50 -10.06
C ARG A 451 -12.15 -17.25 -9.63
N LEU A 452 -12.64 -16.07 -9.99
CA LEU A 452 -12.00 -14.78 -9.68
C LEU A 452 -11.94 -14.53 -8.17
N LEU A 453 -13.04 -14.76 -7.47
CA LEU A 453 -13.17 -14.58 -6.02
C LEU A 453 -12.67 -15.79 -5.23
N ARG A 454 -12.24 -16.87 -5.89
CA ARG A 454 -11.78 -18.13 -5.27
C ARG A 454 -12.75 -18.66 -4.22
N LEU A 455 -14.04 -18.60 -4.55
CA LEU A 455 -15.09 -19.09 -3.66
C LEU A 455 -15.07 -20.62 -3.64
N PRO A 456 -15.36 -21.25 -2.49
CA PRO A 456 -15.51 -22.69 -2.43
C PRO A 456 -16.68 -23.15 -3.32
N ALA A 457 -16.60 -24.37 -3.86
CA ALA A 457 -17.63 -24.92 -4.73
C ALA A 457 -19.00 -25.02 -4.03
N VAL A 458 -18.98 -25.32 -2.72
CA VAL A 458 -20.13 -25.34 -1.83
C VAL A 458 -19.76 -24.57 -0.57
N VAL A 459 -20.69 -23.73 -0.09
CA VAL A 459 -20.59 -23.06 1.21
C VAL A 459 -21.51 -23.81 2.17
N GLU A 460 -20.93 -24.65 3.02
CA GLU A 460 -21.68 -25.35 4.07
C GLU A 460 -22.17 -24.36 5.14
N PRO A 461 -23.28 -24.66 5.84
CA PRO A 461 -23.75 -23.87 6.96
C PRO A 461 -22.66 -23.76 8.05
N PRO A 462 -22.13 -22.56 8.32
CA PRO A 462 -21.12 -22.36 9.37
C PRO A 462 -21.68 -22.58 10.77
N ASP A 463 -20.80 -22.93 11.71
CA ASP A 463 -21.12 -22.88 13.13
C ASP A 463 -21.28 -21.42 13.59
N TYR A 464 -22.03 -21.20 14.69
CA TYR A 464 -22.26 -19.86 15.20
C TYR A 464 -22.37 -19.83 16.73
N ARG A 465 -21.91 -18.71 17.29
CA ARG A 465 -22.04 -18.43 18.73
C ARG A 465 -23.29 -17.62 18.97
N ILE A 466 -24.04 -17.96 20.01
CA ILE A 466 -25.17 -17.15 20.48
C ILE A 466 -24.63 -16.14 21.47
N MET A 467 -24.64 -14.87 21.07
CA MET A 467 -24.17 -13.78 21.92
C MET A 467 -25.31 -13.29 22.81
N ARG A 468 -24.95 -12.66 23.94
CA ARG A 468 -25.95 -12.04 24.81
C ARG A 468 -26.82 -11.06 24.02
N PRO A 469 -28.16 -11.15 24.11
CA PRO A 469 -29.05 -10.20 23.45
C PRO A 469 -28.78 -8.77 23.90
N LEU A 470 -28.86 -7.83 22.96
CA LEU A 470 -28.73 -6.41 23.21
C LEU A 470 -30.10 -5.84 23.62
N SER A 471 -30.10 -4.89 24.56
CA SER A 471 -31.28 -4.11 24.96
C SER A 471 -30.89 -2.66 25.18
N GLY A 472 -31.86 -1.73 25.09
CA GLY A 472 -31.60 -0.32 25.39
C GLY A 472 -30.70 0.39 24.36
N ARG A 473 -30.48 -0.22 23.19
CA ARG A 473 -29.74 0.39 22.08
C ARG A 473 -30.61 1.35 21.25
N GLY A 474 -31.93 1.30 21.36
CA GLY A 474 -32.83 2.08 20.50
C GLY A 474 -33.15 1.41 19.16
N HIS A 475 -32.91 0.10 19.07
CA HIS A 475 -33.31 -0.75 17.94
C HIS A 475 -34.84 -0.86 17.84
N PRO A 476 -35.38 -1.34 16.70
CA PRO A 476 -36.83 -1.45 16.45
C PRO A 476 -37.61 -2.26 17.48
N GLN A 477 -36.96 -3.26 18.09
CA GLN A 477 -37.55 -4.14 19.08
C GLN A 477 -36.83 -3.99 20.43
N ARG A 478 -37.49 -4.42 21.52
CA ARG A 478 -36.95 -4.33 22.89
C ARG A 478 -35.58 -4.99 23.03
N TYR A 479 -35.39 -6.11 22.35
CA TYR A 479 -34.14 -6.84 22.30
C TYR A 479 -33.65 -7.02 20.86
N THR A 480 -32.38 -7.36 20.72
CA THR A 480 -31.81 -7.85 19.46
C THR A 480 -30.97 -9.06 19.78
N ALA A 481 -31.36 -10.21 19.22
CA ALA A 481 -30.55 -11.41 19.26
C ALA A 481 -29.35 -11.23 18.32
N ASN A 482 -28.18 -11.71 18.73
CA ASN A 482 -26.96 -11.57 17.96
C ASN A 482 -26.24 -12.91 17.86
N TYR A 483 -25.75 -13.22 16.67
CA TYR A 483 -25.04 -14.45 16.40
C TYR A 483 -23.70 -14.11 15.75
N ALA A 484 -22.60 -14.64 16.27
CA ALA A 484 -21.30 -14.55 15.62
C ALA A 484 -21.13 -15.80 14.76
N VAL A 485 -21.33 -15.65 13.46
CA VAL A 485 -21.31 -16.73 12.47
C VAL A 485 -19.87 -16.93 11.99
N GLU A 486 -19.25 -18.06 12.31
CA GLU A 486 -17.83 -18.32 12.02
C GLU A 486 -17.65 -18.83 10.58
N THR A 487 -17.43 -17.90 9.65
CA THR A 487 -17.37 -18.18 8.21
C THR A 487 -16.00 -18.67 7.75
N GLU A 488 -14.97 -18.36 8.54
CA GLU A 488 -13.62 -18.92 8.52
C GLU A 488 -13.05 -18.98 9.94
N PRO A 489 -12.03 -19.81 10.20
CA PRO A 489 -11.39 -19.86 11.51
C PRO A 489 -11.01 -18.47 12.01
N GLY A 490 -11.62 -18.06 13.12
CA GLY A 490 -11.40 -16.76 13.76
C GLY A 490 -11.97 -15.53 13.03
N ALA A 491 -12.73 -15.69 11.95
CA ALA A 491 -13.43 -14.60 11.26
C ALA A 491 -14.94 -14.81 11.29
N PHE A 492 -15.67 -13.75 11.64
CA PHE A 492 -17.10 -13.80 11.89
C PHE A 492 -17.87 -12.81 11.00
N ALA A 493 -19.03 -13.25 10.51
CA ALA A 493 -20.12 -12.37 10.13
C ALA A 493 -21.06 -12.22 11.32
N LEU A 494 -21.46 -10.99 11.66
CA LEU A 494 -22.24 -10.72 12.86
C LEU A 494 -23.69 -10.52 12.46
N LEU A 495 -24.55 -11.47 12.81
CA LEU A 495 -25.96 -11.51 12.46
C LEU A 495 -26.82 -10.95 13.60
N TYR A 496 -27.76 -10.09 13.27
CA TYR A 496 -28.68 -9.38 14.17
C TYR A 496 -30.12 -9.73 13.81
N MET A 497 -30.94 -9.94 14.83
CA MET A 497 -32.37 -10.21 14.68
C MET A 497 -33.13 -9.45 15.79
N PRO A 498 -33.79 -8.32 15.47
CA PRO A 498 -34.65 -7.61 16.41
C PRO A 498 -35.77 -8.52 16.92
N VAL A 499 -35.92 -8.66 18.24
CA VAL A 499 -36.88 -9.57 18.88
C VAL A 499 -37.54 -8.94 20.10
N ALA A 500 -38.78 -9.35 20.38
CA ALA A 500 -39.52 -8.88 21.55
C ALA A 500 -39.01 -9.48 22.87
N ASP A 501 -38.47 -10.71 22.83
CA ASP A 501 -38.00 -11.48 23.99
C ASP A 501 -36.49 -11.77 23.93
N SER A 502 -35.84 -11.71 25.09
CA SER A 502 -34.39 -11.94 25.20
C SER A 502 -33.97 -13.41 25.09
N HIS A 503 -34.86 -14.36 25.32
CA HIS A 503 -34.49 -15.78 25.41
C HIS A 503 -34.46 -16.45 24.04
N GLN A 504 -33.35 -16.30 23.32
CA GLN A 504 -33.07 -17.02 22.07
C GLN A 504 -31.94 -18.03 22.30
N SER A 505 -32.21 -19.32 22.10
CA SER A 505 -31.23 -20.41 22.24
C SER A 505 -30.74 -20.97 20.91
N ARG A 506 -31.17 -20.38 19.79
CA ARG A 506 -30.75 -20.66 18.42
C ARG A 506 -31.33 -19.63 17.46
N ILE A 507 -30.83 -19.60 16.23
CA ILE A 507 -31.58 -18.96 15.13
C ILE A 507 -32.91 -19.71 14.98
N PRO A 508 -34.07 -19.01 14.93
CA PRO A 508 -35.38 -19.65 14.81
C PRO A 508 -35.47 -20.54 13.57
N GLN A 509 -36.29 -21.58 13.66
CA GLN A 509 -36.67 -22.36 12.48
C GLN A 509 -37.66 -21.53 11.66
N ALA A 510 -37.62 -21.69 10.33
CA ALA A 510 -38.60 -21.10 9.46
C ALA A 510 -40.00 -21.64 9.78
N ASP A 511 -40.97 -20.74 9.83
CA ASP A 511 -42.38 -21.07 9.98
C ASP A 511 -43.05 -20.98 8.60
N GLY A 512 -42.98 -22.10 7.87
CA GLY A 512 -43.42 -22.22 6.48
C GLY A 512 -42.53 -21.48 5.47
N ASP A 513 -43.07 -21.23 4.27
CA ASP A 513 -42.33 -20.64 3.13
C ASP A 513 -42.33 -19.10 3.15
N ALA A 514 -42.28 -18.49 4.33
CA ALA A 514 -42.27 -17.05 4.47
C ALA A 514 -40.98 -16.44 3.89
N VAL A 515 -41.13 -15.32 3.18
CA VAL A 515 -39.97 -14.53 2.73
C VAL A 515 -39.34 -13.86 3.94
N VAL A 516 -38.01 -13.98 4.06
CA VAL A 516 -37.22 -13.25 5.07
C VAL A 516 -36.32 -12.24 4.40
N THR A 517 -36.11 -11.10 5.04
CA THR A 517 -35.17 -10.08 4.61
C THR A 517 -33.83 -10.30 5.31
N LEU A 518 -32.74 -10.34 4.55
CA LEU A 518 -31.36 -10.31 5.05
C LEU A 518 -30.70 -9.01 4.60
N TYR A 519 -30.65 -8.02 5.48
CA TYR A 519 -30.04 -6.72 5.19
C TYR A 519 -28.53 -6.74 5.47
N VAL A 520 -27.72 -6.37 4.50
CA VAL A 520 -26.25 -6.30 4.66
C VAL A 520 -25.84 -4.87 5.03
N GLY A 521 -25.18 -4.71 6.18
CA GLY A 521 -24.80 -3.41 6.70
C GLY A 521 -23.77 -2.69 5.83
N HIS A 522 -23.90 -1.38 5.70
CA HIS A 522 -22.90 -0.55 5.04
C HIS A 522 -21.71 -0.27 5.98
N ARG A 523 -22.00 0.10 7.24
CA ARG A 523 -20.98 0.48 8.24
C ARG A 523 -21.12 -0.25 9.56
N SER A 524 -22.34 -0.31 10.08
CA SER A 524 -22.63 -0.92 11.37
C SER A 524 -24.13 -1.13 11.48
N ILE A 525 -24.56 -2.39 11.56
CA ILE A 525 -25.97 -2.72 11.79
C ILE A 525 -26.48 -2.16 13.11
N ASP A 526 -25.65 -2.14 14.15
CA ASP A 526 -26.01 -1.48 15.41
C ASP A 526 -26.36 0.01 15.21
N GLN A 527 -25.61 0.74 14.40
CA GLN A 527 -25.94 2.15 14.12
C GLN A 527 -27.16 2.26 13.21
N GLU A 528 -27.20 1.48 12.13
CA GLU A 528 -28.24 1.54 11.10
C GLU A 528 -29.63 1.11 11.61
N LEU A 529 -29.71 0.28 12.65
CA LEU A 529 -30.96 -0.06 13.33
C LEU A 529 -31.45 1.03 14.31
N ARG A 530 -30.57 1.93 14.76
CA ARG A 530 -30.92 3.03 15.66
C ARG A 530 -31.41 4.24 14.90
N GLU A 531 -30.81 4.52 13.76
CA GLU A 531 -31.05 5.75 13.00
C GLU A 531 -32.19 5.57 11.98
N PRO A 532 -32.94 6.63 11.67
CA PRO A 532 -33.93 6.59 10.58
C PRO A 532 -33.26 6.21 9.25
N GLY A 533 -33.69 5.12 8.63
CA GLY A 533 -33.08 4.59 7.42
C GLY A 533 -33.71 3.28 6.97
N TRP A 534 -33.13 2.67 5.93
CA TRP A 534 -33.65 1.45 5.32
C TRP A 534 -33.65 0.26 6.29
N ALA A 535 -32.53 0.01 6.97
CA ALA A 535 -32.41 -1.09 7.93
C ALA A 535 -33.49 -1.02 9.00
N ARG A 536 -33.63 0.15 9.66
CA ARG A 536 -34.65 0.41 10.67
C ARG A 536 -36.06 0.26 10.11
N GLY A 537 -36.37 0.90 8.97
CA GLY A 537 -37.71 0.86 8.38
C GLY A 537 -38.13 -0.56 7.95
N LEU A 538 -37.22 -1.33 7.36
CA LEU A 538 -37.45 -2.74 7.01
C LEU A 538 -37.68 -3.60 8.25
N ALA A 539 -36.89 -3.39 9.31
CA ALA A 539 -37.02 -4.11 10.56
C ALA A 539 -38.33 -3.78 11.31
N GLU A 540 -38.81 -2.53 11.26
CA GLU A 540 -40.09 -2.12 11.84
C GLU A 540 -41.30 -2.64 11.04
N ALA A 541 -41.17 -2.76 9.71
CA ALA A 541 -42.21 -3.30 8.83
C ALA A 541 -42.29 -4.85 8.84
N ALA A 542 -41.19 -5.52 9.21
CA ALA A 542 -41.10 -6.97 9.22
C ALA A 542 -41.58 -7.57 10.55
N ALA A 543 -42.12 -8.79 10.50
CA ALA A 543 -42.32 -9.58 11.70
C ALA A 543 -40.95 -9.96 12.33
N PRO A 544 -40.84 -10.13 13.66
CA PRO A 544 -39.55 -10.33 14.36
C PRO A 544 -38.67 -11.49 13.85
N THR A 545 -39.28 -12.53 13.25
CA THR A 545 -38.56 -13.69 12.69
C THR A 545 -38.38 -13.61 11.17
N ARG A 546 -38.72 -12.48 10.56
CA ARG A 546 -38.66 -12.24 9.11
C ARG A 546 -37.65 -11.17 8.72
N PHE A 547 -36.89 -10.63 9.67
CA PHE A 547 -35.81 -9.68 9.40
C PHE A 547 -34.53 -10.10 10.11
N PHE A 548 -33.49 -10.25 9.31
CA PHE A 548 -32.11 -10.44 9.72
C PHE A 548 -31.29 -9.29 9.15
N ALA A 549 -30.26 -8.88 9.86
CA ALA A 549 -29.25 -7.98 9.33
C ALA A 549 -27.86 -8.49 9.68
N CYS A 550 -26.84 -8.26 8.85
CA CYS A 550 -25.49 -8.69 9.16
C CYS A 550 -24.41 -7.64 8.89
N ASP A 551 -23.46 -7.53 9.81
CA ASP A 551 -22.15 -6.94 9.55
C ASP A 551 -21.24 -8.01 8.94
N LEU A 552 -20.65 -7.73 7.79
CA LEU A 552 -19.59 -8.57 7.22
C LEU A 552 -18.25 -8.26 7.90
N ARG A 553 -17.25 -9.12 7.70
CA ARG A 553 -15.96 -8.95 8.37
C ARG A 553 -15.33 -7.56 8.11
N GLY A 554 -14.77 -7.01 9.19
CA GLY A 554 -14.16 -5.68 9.21
C GLY A 554 -15.14 -4.51 9.23
N LEU A 555 -16.44 -4.78 9.35
CA LEU A 555 -17.49 -3.77 9.51
C LEU A 555 -18.20 -3.96 10.85
N GLY A 556 -18.92 -2.91 11.26
CA GLY A 556 -19.68 -2.82 12.50
C GLY A 556 -18.88 -3.32 13.69
N ASP A 557 -19.36 -4.40 14.28
CA ASP A 557 -18.75 -5.04 15.45
C ASP A 557 -17.31 -5.50 15.28
N SER A 558 -16.91 -5.80 14.05
CA SER A 558 -15.57 -6.23 13.69
C SER A 558 -14.75 -5.14 13.02
N LYS A 559 -15.26 -3.90 13.01
CA LYS A 559 -14.53 -2.73 12.51
C LYS A 559 -13.21 -2.62 13.28
N PRO A 560 -12.06 -2.71 12.60
CA PRO A 560 -10.77 -2.61 13.24
C PRO A 560 -10.43 -1.17 13.61
N GLU A 561 -9.67 -1.03 14.69
CA GLU A 561 -9.04 0.23 15.12
C GLU A 561 -7.51 0.14 15.07
N THR A 562 -6.98 -0.72 14.19
CA THR A 562 -5.53 -0.87 13.95
C THR A 562 -4.99 0.27 13.09
N CYS A 563 -3.66 0.43 13.06
CA CYS A 563 -2.97 1.58 12.47
C CYS A 563 -3.24 2.83 13.33
N ASP A 564 -3.74 3.93 12.75
CA ASP A 564 -4.06 5.13 13.52
C ASP A 564 -5.52 5.12 14.02
N PRO A 565 -5.79 5.58 15.26
CA PRO A 565 -7.15 5.71 15.77
C PRO A 565 -8.04 6.57 14.85
N GLY A 566 -9.24 6.08 14.53
CA GLY A 566 -10.18 6.79 13.65
C GLY A 566 -9.82 6.75 12.16
N SER A 567 -8.78 6.02 11.77
CA SER A 567 -8.28 6.02 10.38
C SER A 567 -9.05 5.12 9.40
N PHE A 568 -10.10 4.40 9.81
CA PHE A 568 -10.73 3.35 8.99
C PHE A 568 -11.02 3.76 7.54
N ASP A 569 -11.54 4.97 7.32
CA ASP A 569 -11.89 5.51 6.00
C ASP A 569 -10.78 6.32 5.32
N HIS A 570 -9.66 6.51 6.01
CA HIS A 570 -8.53 7.21 5.42
C HIS A 570 -7.90 6.32 4.34
N PRO A 571 -7.47 6.90 3.20
CA PRO A 571 -6.82 6.15 2.12
C PRO A 571 -5.61 5.30 2.55
N TYR A 572 -4.97 5.65 3.67
CA TYR A 572 -3.82 4.95 4.26
C TYR A 572 -4.15 4.27 5.61
N GLY A 573 -5.44 4.10 5.92
CA GLY A 573 -5.90 3.60 7.22
C GLY A 573 -6.32 2.13 7.21
N SER A 574 -7.09 1.73 8.23
CA SER A 574 -7.31 0.31 8.56
C SER A 574 -8.01 -0.50 7.46
N ASP A 575 -9.07 0.02 6.80
CA ASP A 575 -9.77 -0.76 5.75
C ASP A 575 -8.87 -1.01 4.54
N TYR A 576 -8.09 0.02 4.15
CA TYR A 576 -7.07 -0.11 3.13
C TYR A 576 -5.98 -1.11 3.54
N PHE A 577 -5.48 -1.02 4.77
CA PHE A 577 -4.45 -1.91 5.31
C PHE A 577 -4.83 -3.39 5.14
N TYR A 578 -6.04 -3.79 5.51
CA TYR A 578 -6.47 -5.18 5.31
C TYR A 578 -6.77 -5.52 3.84
N SER A 579 -7.29 -4.55 3.08
CA SER A 579 -7.57 -4.73 1.65
C SER A 579 -6.29 -5.04 0.86
N ILE A 580 -5.23 -4.27 1.08
CA ILE A 580 -3.97 -4.42 0.35
C ILE A 580 -3.25 -5.72 0.72
N HIS A 581 -3.32 -6.16 1.99
CA HIS A 581 -2.84 -7.48 2.39
C HIS A 581 -3.67 -8.61 1.77
N GLY A 582 -4.98 -8.42 1.61
CA GLY A 582 -5.84 -9.34 0.84
C GLY A 582 -5.39 -9.49 -0.62
N ILE A 583 -4.96 -8.40 -1.26
CA ILE A 583 -4.39 -8.43 -2.62
C ILE A 583 -3.05 -9.20 -2.64
N MET A 584 -2.15 -8.95 -1.69
CA MET A 584 -0.88 -9.69 -1.58
C MET A 584 -1.08 -11.18 -1.26
N LEU A 585 -2.13 -11.53 -0.51
CA LEU A 585 -2.52 -12.91 -0.19
C LEU A 585 -3.32 -13.59 -1.29
N ASP A 586 -3.61 -12.91 -2.40
CA ASP A 586 -4.44 -13.44 -3.50
C ASP A 586 -5.85 -13.86 -3.01
N ARG A 587 -6.35 -13.11 -2.02
CA ARG A 587 -7.64 -13.27 -1.35
C ARG A 587 -8.24 -11.89 -1.09
N PRO A 588 -8.70 -11.18 -2.14
CA PRO A 588 -9.12 -9.79 -2.03
C PRO A 588 -10.30 -9.65 -1.06
N TYR A 589 -10.38 -8.51 -0.38
CA TYR A 589 -11.34 -8.31 0.71
C TYR A 589 -12.81 -8.46 0.29
N PRO A 590 -13.23 -8.00 -0.91
CA PRO A 590 -14.57 -8.29 -1.44
C PRO A 590 -14.88 -9.79 -1.56
N ALA A 591 -13.90 -10.64 -1.90
CA ALA A 591 -14.10 -12.08 -1.97
C ALA A 591 -14.35 -12.67 -0.58
N GLN A 592 -13.61 -12.21 0.42
CA GLN A 592 -13.79 -12.62 1.81
C GLN A 592 -15.17 -12.21 2.35
N ARG A 593 -15.61 -10.97 2.10
CA ARG A 593 -16.95 -10.49 2.47
C ARG A 593 -18.07 -11.21 1.70
N THR A 594 -17.83 -11.59 0.43
CA THR A 594 -18.77 -12.42 -0.34
C THR A 594 -18.93 -13.80 0.30
N ARG A 595 -17.83 -14.42 0.74
CA ARG A 595 -17.87 -15.69 1.48
C ARG A 595 -18.66 -15.56 2.78
N ASP A 596 -18.49 -14.45 3.51
CA ASP A 596 -19.26 -14.21 4.73
C ASP A 596 -20.76 -14.25 4.48
N LEU A 597 -21.19 -13.50 3.47
CA LEU A 597 -22.60 -13.40 3.11
C LEU A 597 -23.17 -14.75 2.67
N LEU A 598 -22.43 -15.51 1.84
CA LEU A 598 -22.86 -16.85 1.44
C LEU A 598 -22.95 -17.81 2.64
N GLY A 599 -22.06 -17.67 3.63
CA GLY A 599 -22.11 -18.44 4.88
C GLY A 599 -23.36 -18.11 5.70
N VAL A 600 -23.73 -16.84 5.82
CA VAL A 600 -24.97 -16.41 6.49
C VAL A 600 -26.20 -16.96 5.75
N ILE A 601 -26.23 -16.87 4.42
CA ILE A 601 -27.32 -17.43 3.59
C ILE A 601 -27.43 -18.94 3.79
N ALA A 602 -26.32 -19.69 3.76
CA ALA A 602 -26.31 -21.12 3.97
C ALA A 602 -26.80 -21.50 5.39
N LEU A 603 -26.40 -20.73 6.40
CA LEU A 603 -26.86 -20.92 7.77
C LEU A 603 -28.38 -20.73 7.89
N LEU A 604 -28.92 -19.64 7.34
CA LEU A 604 -30.37 -19.38 7.32
C LEU A 604 -31.12 -20.47 6.55
N ALA A 605 -30.61 -20.88 5.39
CA ALA A 605 -31.20 -21.98 4.61
C ALA A 605 -31.25 -23.29 5.42
N SER A 606 -30.22 -23.59 6.22
CA SER A 606 -30.21 -24.76 7.11
C SER A 606 -31.28 -24.73 8.22
N ARG A 607 -31.88 -23.55 8.48
CA ARG A 607 -33.01 -23.37 9.40
C ARG A 607 -34.36 -23.34 8.68
N GLY A 608 -34.39 -23.67 7.39
CA GLY A 608 -35.61 -23.70 6.57
C GLY A 608 -35.93 -22.40 5.84
N TYR A 609 -35.10 -21.35 5.96
CA TYR A 609 -35.33 -20.09 5.24
C TYR A 609 -34.88 -20.20 3.77
N THR A 610 -35.77 -20.66 2.89
CA THR A 610 -35.47 -20.90 1.46
C THR A 610 -35.74 -19.68 0.57
N ARG A 611 -36.50 -18.69 1.05
CA ARG A 611 -36.85 -17.46 0.34
C ARG A 611 -36.25 -16.24 1.03
N ILE A 612 -34.98 -15.97 0.75
CA ILE A 612 -34.24 -14.84 1.33
C ILE A 612 -34.23 -13.68 0.32
N HIS A 613 -34.82 -12.56 0.71
CA HIS A 613 -34.68 -11.27 0.04
C HIS A 613 -33.45 -10.55 0.59
N LEU A 614 -32.57 -10.10 -0.30
CA LEU A 614 -31.28 -9.49 0.02
C LEU A 614 -31.29 -8.00 -0.27
#